data_AF-F2KSU4-F1
#
_entry.id   AF-F2KSU4-F1
#
_cell.length_a   1.000
_cell.length_b   1.000
_cell.length_c   1.000
_cell.angle_alpha   90.00
_cell.angle_beta   90.00
_cell.angle_gamma   90.00
#
_symmetry.space_group_name_H-M   'P 1'
#
loop_
_entity.id
_entity.type
_entity.pdbx_description
1 polymer ?
#
loop_
_entity_poly.entity_id
_entity_poly.type
_entity_poly.pdbx_seq_one_letter_code
_entity_poly.pdbx_strand_id
1 'polypeptide(L)' 'MSREEKLKKLNELEMELLRLRTLARSGGALENPGQIRAIRKDIARIKFALGQEGYKV' A
#
# COMPACT_ATOMS: atom_id res chain seq x y z
N MET A 1 -12.32 4.72 10.89
CA MET A 1 -12.11 3.38 10.31
C MET A 1 -11.98 2.39 11.45
N SER A 2 -12.83 1.37 11.45
CA SER A 2 -12.64 0.19 12.26
C SER A 2 -11.35 -0.54 11.86
N ARG A 3 -10.80 -1.34 12.76
CA ARG A 3 -9.59 -2.14 12.52
C ARG A 3 -9.71 -2.99 11.25
N GLU A 4 -10.88 -3.57 11.00
CA GLU A 4 -11.15 -4.36 9.79
C GLU A 4 -11.10 -3.54 8.51
N GLU A 5 -11.62 -2.30 8.52
CA GLU A 5 -11.57 -1.42 7.36
C GLU A 5 -10.12 -1.02 7.03
N LYS A 6 -9.29 -0.78 8.06
CA LYS A 6 -7.86 -0.50 7.89
C LYS A 6 -7.13 -1.70 7.28
N LEU A 7 -7.45 -2.92 7.73
CA LEU A 7 -6.87 -4.15 7.17
C LEU A 7 -7.31 -4.40 5.73
N LYS A 8 -8.58 -4.18 5.40
CA LYS A 8 -9.07 -4.25 4.01
C LYS A 8 -8.32 -3.26 3.12
N LYS A 9 -8.22 -2.00 3.56
CA LYS A 9 -7.52 -0.95 2.81
C LYS A 9 -6.02 -1.21 2.69
N LEU A 10 -5.40 -1.81 3.71
CA LEU A 10 -4.01 -2.25 3.66
C LEU A 10 -3.79 -3.28 2.54
N ASN A 11 -4.66 -4.29 2.49
CA ASN A 11 -4.62 -5.34 1.46
C ASN A 11 -4.80 -4.77 0.06
N GLU A 12 -5.77 -3.87 -0.13
CA GLU A 12 -6.00 -3.19 -1.41
C GLU A 12 -4.75 -2.43 -1.88
N LEU A 13 -4.12 -1.65 -0.99
CA LEU A 13 -2.91 -0.89 -1.31
C LEU A 13 -1.70 -1.79 -1.58
N GLU A 14 -1.56 -2.92 -0.89
CA GLU A 14 -0.50 -3.89 -1.16
C GLU A 14 -0.68 -4.58 -2.51
N MET A 15 -1.92 -4.91 -2.91
CA MET A 15 -2.21 -5.41 -4.26
C MET A 15 -1.97 -4.37 -5.34
N GLU A 16 -2.36 -3.12 -5.10
CA GLU A 16 -2.08 -1.98 -5.99
C GLU A 16 -0.57 -1.82 -6.21
N LEU A 17 0.20 -1.84 -5.12
CA LEU A 17 1.66 -1.76 -5.15
C LEU A 17 2.27 -2.93 -5.94
N LEU A 18 1.75 -4.15 -5.76
CA LEU A 18 2.21 -5.31 -6.50
C LEU A 18 2.00 -5.12 -8.01
N ARG A 19 0.80 -4.69 -8.42
CA ARG A 19 0.47 -4.43 -9.84
C ARG A 19 1.40 -3.39 -10.45
N LEU A 20 1.62 -2.27 -9.77
CA LEU A 20 2.53 -1.22 -10.26
C LEU A 20 3.98 -1.70 -10.34
N ARG A 21 4.46 -2.50 -9.38
CA ARG A 21 5.81 -3.06 -9.43
C ARG A 21 5.99 -4.06 -10.56
N THR A 22 4.96 -4.87 -10.85
CA THR A 22 4.95 -5.75 -12.00
C THR A 22 5.03 -4.95 -13.29
N LEU A 23 4.18 -3.93 -13.45
CA LEU A 23 4.19 -3.05 -14.63
C LEU A 23 5.54 -2.37 -14.84
N ALA A 24 6.13 -1.85 -13.75
CA ALA A 24 7.46 -1.25 -13.75
C ALA A 24 8.54 -2.22 -14.23
N ARG A 25 8.48 -3.47 -13.75
CA ARG A 25 9.47 -4.52 -14.07
C ARG A 25 9.31 -5.01 -15.51
N SER A 26 8.08 -5.08 -16.01
CA SER A 26 7.79 -5.46 -17.40
C SER A 26 8.25 -4.42 -18.43
N GLY A 27 8.80 -3.28 -17.98
CA GLY A 27 9.14 -2.16 -18.86
C GLY A 27 7.92 -1.39 -19.36
N GLY A 28 6.74 -1.59 -18.74
CA GLY A 28 5.54 -0.84 -19.06
C GLY A 28 5.69 0.62 -18.63
N ALA A 29 5.15 1.53 -19.44
CA ALA A 29 5.12 2.94 -19.10
C ALA A 29 4.26 3.13 -17.84
N LEU A 30 4.89 3.55 -16.75
CA LEU A 30 4.17 4.09 -15.61
C LEU A 30 3.71 5.49 -15.96
N GLU A 31 2.40 5.75 -15.92
CA GLU A 31 1.88 7.11 -16.09
C GLU A 31 2.45 8.06 -15.03
N ASN A 32 2.67 7.56 -13.81
CA ASN A 32 3.21 8.35 -12.70
C ASN A 32 4.27 7.55 -11.91
N PRO A 33 5.57 7.77 -12.12
CA PRO A 33 6.62 7.05 -11.38
C PRO A 33 6.58 7.34 -9.87
N GLY A 34 6.03 8.50 -9.46
CA GLY A 34 5.84 8.87 -8.05
C GLY A 34 4.76 8.05 -7.32
N GLN A 35 3.87 7.37 -8.05
CA GLN A 35 2.72 6.66 -7.48
C GLN A 35 3.14 5.49 -6.57
N ILE A 36 4.20 4.76 -6.96
CA ILE A 36 4.78 3.69 -6.13
C ILE A 36 5.23 4.25 -4.78
N ARG A 37 5.86 5.43 -4.76
CA ARG A 37 6.31 6.08 -3.53
C ARG A 37 5.14 6.56 -2.68
N ALA A 38 4.07 7.06 -3.29
CA ALA A 38 2.87 7.48 -2.59
C ALA A 38 2.19 6.29 -1.88
N ILE A 39 1.93 5.21 -2.61
CA ILE A 39 1.27 4.00 -2.07
C ILE A 39 2.10 3.39 -0.93
N ARG A 40 3.43 3.34 -1.06
CA ARG A 40 4.30 2.88 0.04
C ARG A 40 4.15 3.73 1.31
N LYS A 41 3.99 5.05 1.18
CA LYS A 41 3.76 5.93 2.33
C LYS A 41 2.39 5.69 2.95
N ASP A 42 1.37 5.46 2.15
CA ASP A 42 0.01 5.19 2.65
C ASP A 42 -0.07 3.86 3.39
N ILE A 43 0.56 2.80 2.86
CA ILE A 43 0.74 1.52 3.54
C ILE A 43 1.42 1.73 4.90
N ALA A 44 2.51 2.51 4.95
CA ALA A 44 3.23 2.78 6.19
C ALA A 44 2.37 3.53 7.23
N ARG A 45 1.56 4.50 6.79
CA ARG A 45 0.62 5.21 7.68
C ARG A 45 -0.44 4.29 8.27
N ILE A 46 -1.00 3.39 7.46
CA ILE A 46 -2.00 2.43 7.92
C ILE A 46 -1.37 1.42 8.90
N LYS A 47 -0.19 0.89 8.57
CA LYS A 47 0.55 -0.01 9.47
C LYS A 47 0.88 0.67 10.80
N PHE A 48 1.28 1.95 10.78
CA PHE A 48 1.50 2.73 11.99
C PHE A 48 0.21 2.88 12.83
N ALA A 49 -0.90 3.28 12.20
CA ALA A 49 -2.18 3.43 12.88
C ALA A 49 -2.70 2.11 13.46
N LEU A 50 -2.45 0.98 12.79
CA LEU A 50 -2.77 -0.35 13.28
C LEU A 50 -1.84 -0.77 14.44
N GLY A 51 -0.55 -0.44 14.36
CA GLY A 51 0.43 -0.75 15.42
C GLY A 51 0.07 -0.10 16.75
N GLN A 52 -0.46 1.13 16.73
CA GLN A 52 -0.99 1.81 17.92
C GLN A 52 -2.22 1.11 18.52
N GLU A 53 -2.92 0.29 17.73
CA GLU A 53 -4.06 -0.53 18.15
C GLU A 53 -3.66 -1.96 18.52
N GLY A 54 -2.36 -2.24 18.66
CA GLY A 54 -1.82 -3.55 19.04
C GLY A 54 -1.69 -4.55 17.88
N TYR A 55 -1.78 -4.08 16.63
CA TYR A 55 -1.46 -4.92 15.47
C TYR A 55 0.05 -5.15 15.39
N LYS A 56 0.46 -6.42 15.41
CA LYS A 56 1.81 -6.84 15.08
C LYS A 56 1.82 -7.39 13.65
N VAL A 57 2.77 -6.90 12.85
CA VAL A 57 3.03 -7.34 11.48
C VAL A 57 3.83 -8.64 11.50
#